data_AF-A0A523W908-F1
#
_entry.id   AF-A0A523W908-F1
#
_cell.length_a   1.000
_cell.length_b   1.000
_cell.length_c   1.000
_cell.angle_alpha   90.00
_cell.angle_beta   90.00
_cell.angle_gamma   90.00
#
_symmetry.space_group_name_H-M   'P 1'
#
loop_
_entity.id
_entity.type
_entity.pdbx_description
1 polymer ?
#
loop_
_entity_poly.entity_id
_entity_poly.type
_entity_poly.pdbx_seq_one_letter_code
_entity_poly.pdbx_strand_id
1 'polypeptide(L)'
;MKKIWLIIPILLLVITCGEEPLIGNWERFGDDAEGTLVQVEKVGKTYHGKVIKVSGILEELGFAEKDIKWRDIESVRPNKWKGKDLIKNVDAAGNIVSVEYKDVYLTLLLDGTLEIRKFAKEQEIVGTVQKWRRIQ
;
A
#
# COMPACT_ATOMS: atom_id res chain seq x y z
N MET A 1 -5.94 65.72 1.79
CA MET A 1 -6.72 64.49 1.49
C MET A 1 -5.90 63.57 0.61
N LYS A 2 -5.64 62.33 1.05
CA LYS A 2 -5.48 61.09 0.25
C LYS A 2 -4.93 60.00 1.20
N LYS A 3 -5.82 59.19 1.76
CA LYS A 3 -5.45 57.95 2.47
C LYS A 3 -5.18 56.90 1.39
N ILE A 4 -3.91 56.55 1.20
CA ILE A 4 -3.51 55.45 0.33
C ILE A 4 -3.78 54.16 1.11
N TRP A 5 -4.84 53.45 0.72
CA TRP A 5 -5.09 52.10 1.21
C TRP A 5 -4.16 51.14 0.46
N LEU A 6 -3.09 50.71 1.12
CA LEU A 6 -2.28 49.58 0.67
C LEU A 6 -3.11 48.31 0.86
N ILE A 7 -3.71 47.85 -0.24
CA ILE A 7 -4.32 46.52 -0.32
C ILE A 7 -3.17 45.52 -0.36
N ILE A 8 -2.90 44.89 0.78
CA ILE A 8 -2.01 43.73 0.87
C ILE A 8 -2.72 42.57 0.17
N PRO A 9 -2.17 41.99 -0.91
CA PRO A 9 -2.71 40.75 -1.44
C PRO A 9 -2.36 39.64 -0.45
N ILE A 10 -3.37 39.17 0.29
CA ILE A 10 -3.30 37.96 1.09
C ILE A 10 -3.06 36.80 0.12
N LEU A 11 -1.80 36.38 0.04
CA LEU A 11 -1.38 35.17 -0.63
C LEU A 11 -2.03 34.00 0.12
N LEU A 12 -3.18 33.53 -0.39
CA LEU A 12 -3.84 32.30 0.04
C LEU A 12 -2.88 31.13 -0.17
N LEU A 13 -2.12 30.81 0.88
CA LEU A 13 -1.50 29.51 1.07
C LEU A 13 -2.63 28.49 1.19
N VAL A 14 -3.07 27.98 0.04
CA VAL A 14 -3.91 26.79 -0.02
C VAL A 14 -3.01 25.64 0.41
N ILE A 15 -2.94 25.42 1.72
CA ILE A 15 -2.39 24.20 2.29
C ILE A 15 -3.40 23.12 1.91
N THR A 16 -3.22 22.51 0.74
CA THR A 16 -3.97 21.31 0.39
C THR A 16 -3.47 20.22 1.32
N CYS A 17 -4.08 20.09 2.49
CA CYS A 17 -4.04 18.88 3.30
C CYS A 17 -4.85 17.83 2.52
N GLY A 18 -4.29 17.36 1.40
CA GLY A 18 -4.91 16.31 0.60
C GLY A 18 -4.85 15.01 1.38
N GLU A 19 -5.92 14.23 1.34
CA GLU A 19 -5.90 12.87 1.85
C GLU A 19 -4.69 12.13 1.25
N GLU A 20 -3.90 11.49 2.11
CA GLU A 20 -2.74 10.73 1.65
C GLU A 20 -3.26 9.49 0.88
N PRO A 21 -3.05 9.41 -0.45
CA PRO A 21 -3.85 8.54 -1.32
C PRO A 21 -3.59 7.04 -1.12
N LEU A 22 -2.62 6.68 -0.28
CA LEU A 22 -2.35 5.30 0.11
C LEU A 22 -3.11 4.88 1.38
N ILE A 23 -3.40 5.81 2.30
CA ILE A 23 -4.10 5.53 3.57
C ILE A 23 -5.52 5.08 3.27
N GLY A 24 -5.98 4.01 3.94
CA GLY A 24 -7.34 3.47 3.79
C GLY A 24 -7.37 1.95 3.73
N ASN A 25 -8.54 1.40 3.42
CA ASN A 25 -8.77 -0.04 3.32
C ASN A 25 -8.69 -0.49 1.86
N TRP A 26 -8.02 -1.61 1.63
CA TRP A 26 -7.72 -2.15 0.31
C TRP A 26 -8.11 -3.63 0.25
N GLU A 27 -8.83 -4.02 -0.78
CA GLU A 27 -9.23 -5.40 -1.05
C GLU A 27 -8.45 -5.95 -2.24
N ARG A 28 -7.85 -7.13 -2.09
CA ARG A 28 -7.19 -7.84 -3.19
C ARG A 28 -8.22 -8.39 -4.17
N PHE A 29 -7.92 -8.33 -5.46
CA PHE A 29 -8.80 -8.88 -6.49
C PHE A 29 -8.02 -9.43 -7.71
N GLY A 30 -8.66 -10.34 -8.44
CA GLY A 30 -8.17 -10.86 -9.72
C GLY A 30 -7.07 -11.92 -9.61
N ASP A 31 -6.91 -12.55 -8.44
CA ASP A 31 -6.03 -13.71 -8.22
C ASP A 31 -6.56 -14.62 -7.10
N ASP A 32 -5.87 -15.74 -6.82
CA ASP A 32 -6.29 -16.76 -5.84
C ASP A 32 -6.33 -16.27 -4.38
N ALA A 33 -5.87 -15.04 -4.11
CA ALA A 33 -5.91 -14.40 -2.79
C ALA A 33 -6.94 -13.25 -2.74
N GLU A 34 -7.84 -13.18 -3.72
CA GLU A 34 -8.97 -12.25 -3.77
C GLU A 34 -9.78 -12.26 -2.47
N GLY A 35 -10.30 -11.08 -2.08
CA GLY A 35 -11.11 -10.90 -0.87
C GLY A 35 -10.31 -10.65 0.41
N THR A 36 -8.98 -10.78 0.37
CA THR A 36 -8.09 -10.34 1.45
C THR A 36 -8.15 -8.83 1.60
N LEU A 37 -8.26 -8.35 2.85
CA LEU A 37 -8.33 -6.92 3.17
C LEU A 37 -7.10 -6.45 3.95
N VAL A 38 -6.58 -5.29 3.55
CA VAL A 38 -5.47 -4.60 4.22
C VAL A 38 -5.88 -3.17 4.57
N GLN A 39 -5.70 -2.78 5.83
CA GLN A 39 -5.80 -1.40 6.28
C GLN A 39 -4.42 -0.76 6.27
N VAL A 40 -4.26 0.31 5.49
CA VAL A 40 -3.04 1.10 5.44
C VAL A 40 -3.16 2.31 6.35
N GLU A 41 -2.19 2.42 7.26
CA GLU A 41 -2.05 3.54 8.20
C GLU A 41 -0.64 4.12 8.13
N LYS A 42 -0.50 5.38 8.55
CA LYS A 42 0.80 6.05 8.68
C LYS A 42 1.41 5.73 10.03
N VAL A 43 2.64 5.24 10.03
CA VAL A 43 3.41 4.91 11.24
C VAL A 43 4.68 5.77 11.24
N GLY A 44 4.64 6.88 11.99
CA GLY A 44 5.71 7.87 11.97
C GLY A 44 5.87 8.51 10.59
N LYS A 45 6.95 8.16 9.88
CA LYS A 45 7.28 8.69 8.54
C LYS A 45 6.96 7.72 7.40
N THR A 46 6.56 6.49 7.69
CA THR A 46 6.28 5.43 6.71
C THR A 46 4.81 5.02 6.76
N TYR A 47 4.39 4.12 5.86
CA TYR A 47 3.07 3.50 5.89
C TYR A 47 3.17 1.99 6.10
N HIS A 48 2.20 1.44 6.82
CA HIS A 48 2.09 0.02 7.12
C HIS A 48 0.69 -0.46 6.71
N GLY A 49 0.63 -1.57 5.99
CA GLY A 49 -0.59 -2.27 5.63
C GLY A 49 -0.80 -3.48 6.53
N LYS A 50 -1.81 -3.43 7.40
CA LYS A 50 -2.19 -4.51 8.32
C LYS A 50 -3.32 -5.33 7.72
N VAL A 51 -3.22 -6.66 7.73
CA VAL A 51 -4.31 -7.55 7.33
C VAL A 51 -5.46 -7.41 8.32
N ILE A 52 -6.65 -7.09 7.82
CA ILE A 52 -7.88 -7.00 8.62
C ILE A 52 -8.88 -8.11 8.29
N LYS A 53 -8.67 -8.81 7.18
CA LYS A 53 -9.39 -10.03 6.80
C LYS A 53 -8.51 -10.85 5.86
N VAL A 54 -8.40 -12.15 6.09
CA VAL A 54 -7.70 -13.09 5.21
C VAL A 54 -8.74 -13.76 4.31
N SER A 55 -8.36 -14.08 3.07
CA SER A 55 -9.19 -14.89 2.18
C SER A 55 -8.33 -15.60 1.12
N GLY A 56 -8.91 -16.61 0.48
CA GLY A 56 -8.27 -17.38 -0.59
C GLY A 56 -7.01 -18.12 -0.11
N ILE A 57 -6.05 -18.29 -1.02
CA ILE A 57 -4.81 -19.05 -0.78
C ILE A 57 -3.97 -18.50 0.40
N LEU A 58 -4.20 -17.27 0.86
CA LEU A 58 -3.48 -16.73 2.00
C LEU A 58 -3.84 -17.42 3.33
N GLU A 59 -5.05 -17.97 3.46
CA GLU A 59 -5.45 -18.76 4.64
C GLU A 59 -4.58 -20.02 4.75
N GLU A 60 -4.43 -20.73 3.63
CA GLU A 60 -3.60 -21.94 3.53
C GLU A 60 -2.11 -21.64 3.73
N LEU A 61 -1.66 -20.44 3.35
CA LEU A 61 -0.29 -19.96 3.57
C LEU A 61 -0.05 -19.43 5.00
N GLY A 62 -1.03 -19.57 5.90
CA GLY A 62 -0.90 -19.22 7.32
C GLY A 62 -0.89 -17.72 7.59
N PHE A 63 -1.46 -16.90 6.71
CA PHE A 63 -1.72 -15.48 7.02
C PHE A 63 -2.85 -15.37 8.04
N ALA A 64 -2.74 -14.38 8.92
CA ALA A 64 -3.71 -14.10 9.96
C ALA A 64 -4.06 -12.61 9.99
N GLU A 65 -5.23 -12.30 10.54
CA GLU A 65 -5.55 -10.92 10.91
C GLU A 65 -4.46 -10.35 11.83
N LYS A 66 -4.22 -9.04 11.69
CA LYS A 66 -3.16 -8.27 12.36
C LYS A 66 -1.75 -8.52 11.84
N ASP A 67 -1.52 -9.45 10.92
CA ASP A 67 -0.26 -9.52 10.19
C ASP A 67 0.03 -8.20 9.50
N ILE A 68 1.28 -7.73 9.55
CA ILE A 68 1.71 -6.57 8.77
C ILE A 68 2.06 -7.06 7.36
N LYS A 69 1.08 -7.02 6.45
CA LYS A 69 1.29 -7.45 5.06
C LYS A 69 2.32 -6.56 4.37
N TRP A 70 2.21 -5.24 4.55
CA TRP A 70 3.14 -4.27 3.98
C TRP A 70 3.76 -3.42 5.06
N ARG A 71 5.08 -3.19 5.00
CA ARG A 71 5.77 -2.35 5.98
C ARG A 71 6.81 -1.45 5.35
N ASP A 72 7.25 -0.47 6.13
CA ASP A 72 8.32 0.45 5.76
C ASP A 72 8.06 1.12 4.41
N ILE A 73 6.78 1.44 4.11
CA ILE A 73 6.41 2.02 2.82
C ILE A 73 6.79 3.51 2.81
N GLU A 74 7.57 3.91 1.82
CA GLU A 74 8.07 5.26 1.63
C GLU A 74 7.64 5.81 0.26
N SER A 75 7.23 7.08 0.23
CA SER A 75 6.93 7.77 -1.03
C SER A 75 8.20 7.96 -1.85
N VAL A 76 8.14 7.60 -3.13
CA VAL A 76 9.22 7.83 -4.10
C VAL A 76 8.87 9.02 -5.00
N ARG A 77 7.60 9.12 -5.40
CA ARG A 77 7.00 10.21 -6.19
C ARG A 77 5.48 10.12 -6.11
N PRO A 78 4.71 11.10 -6.63
CA PRO A 78 3.24 11.03 -6.59
C PRO A 78 2.72 9.68 -7.10
N ASN A 79 1.80 9.08 -6.35
CA ASN A 79 1.18 7.78 -6.63
C ASN A 79 2.14 6.59 -6.72
N LYS A 80 3.40 6.72 -6.27
CA LYS A 80 4.37 5.63 -6.25
C LYS A 80 5.15 5.54 -4.95
N TRP A 81 5.21 4.33 -4.41
CA TRP A 81 5.92 4.02 -3.19
C TRP A 81 6.81 2.80 -3.36
N LYS A 82 7.79 2.67 -2.49
CA LYS A 82 8.57 1.45 -2.28
C LYS A 82 8.32 0.96 -0.86
N GLY A 83 8.40 -0.33 -0.61
CA GLY A 83 8.24 -0.89 0.73
C GLY A 83 8.57 -2.36 0.74
N LYS A 84 8.06 -3.07 1.74
CA LYS A 84 8.27 -4.51 1.88
C LYS A 84 6.96 -5.26 2.01
N ASP A 85 6.85 -6.38 1.32
CA ASP A 85 5.69 -7.28 1.34
C ASP A 85 6.02 -8.57 2.11
N LEU A 86 5.12 -8.97 3.00
CA LEU A 86 5.21 -10.18 3.81
C LEU A 86 4.95 -11.40 2.93
N ILE A 87 5.88 -12.36 2.99
CA ILE A 87 5.81 -13.68 2.37
C ILE A 87 5.93 -14.72 3.47
N LYS A 88 5.02 -15.69 3.47
CA LYS A 88 5.09 -16.89 4.29
C LYS A 88 5.20 -18.08 3.35
N ASN A 89 6.10 -19.01 3.67
CA ASN A 89 6.17 -20.31 3.00
C ASN A 89 5.74 -21.37 4.00
N VAL A 90 4.93 -22.32 3.54
CA VAL A 90 4.44 -23.46 4.33
C VAL A 90 5.00 -24.77 3.78
N ASP A 91 5.16 -25.77 4.64
CA ASP A 91 5.46 -27.13 4.20
C ASP A 91 4.20 -27.84 3.67
N ALA A 92 4.36 -29.09 3.23
CA ALA A 92 3.24 -29.92 2.74
C ALA A 92 2.18 -30.23 3.82
N ALA A 93 2.49 -30.00 5.09
CA ALA A 93 1.56 -30.17 6.21
C ALA A 93 0.89 -28.84 6.62
N GLY A 94 1.17 -27.73 5.91
CA GLY A 94 0.61 -26.41 6.20
C GLY A 94 1.33 -25.65 7.32
N ASN A 95 2.47 -26.14 7.82
CA ASN A 95 3.23 -25.44 8.85
C ASN A 95 4.09 -24.35 8.22
N ILE A 96 4.09 -23.16 8.83
CA ILE A 96 4.95 -22.05 8.39
C ILE A 96 6.42 -22.43 8.62
N VAL A 97 7.17 -22.60 7.53
CA VAL A 97 8.61 -22.93 7.57
C VAL A 97 9.49 -21.69 7.44
N SER A 98 8.97 -20.61 6.88
CA SER A 98 9.71 -19.34 6.79
C SER A 98 8.77 -18.15 6.69
N VAL A 99 9.18 -17.04 7.30
CA VAL A 99 8.52 -15.73 7.21
C VAL A 99 9.56 -14.72 6.78
N GLU A 100 9.32 -14.01 5.68
CA GLU A 100 10.24 -13.04 5.14
C GLU A 100 9.52 -11.82 4.55
N TYR A 101 10.28 -10.73 4.41
CA TYR A 101 9.81 -9.49 3.79
C TYR A 101 10.63 -9.21 2.54
N LYS A 102 9.96 -9.08 1.39
CA LYS A 102 10.60 -8.78 0.09
C LYS A 102 10.31 -7.36 -0.35
N ASP A 103 11.27 -6.73 -1.00
CA ASP A 103 11.10 -5.38 -1.51
C ASP A 103 10.06 -5.35 -2.64
N VAL A 104 9.17 -4.36 -2.59
CA VAL A 104 8.09 -4.15 -3.56
C VAL A 104 7.95 -2.68 -3.95
N TYR A 105 7.38 -2.44 -5.12
CA TYR A 105 6.85 -1.15 -5.55
C TYR A 105 5.33 -1.16 -5.54
N LEU A 106 4.75 -0.10 -5.00
CA LEU A 106 3.32 0.16 -5.01
C LEU A 106 3.05 1.32 -5.96
N THR A 107 2.13 1.15 -6.90
CA THR A 107 1.70 2.19 -7.83
C THR A 107 0.18 2.33 -7.79
N LEU A 108 -0.30 3.53 -7.47
CA LEU A 108 -1.72 3.85 -7.61
C LEU A 108 -1.99 4.30 -9.05
N LEU A 109 -2.76 3.49 -9.77
CA LEU A 109 -3.14 3.73 -11.16
C LEU A 109 -4.29 4.76 -11.24
N LEU A 110 -4.51 5.31 -12.43
CA LEU A 110 -5.53 6.36 -12.66
C LEU A 110 -6.96 5.89 -12.42
N ASP A 111 -7.21 4.59 -12.54
CA ASP A 111 -8.50 3.95 -12.27
C ASP A 111 -8.74 3.68 -10.77
N GLY A 112 -7.79 4.06 -9.90
CA GLY A 112 -7.85 3.83 -8.46
C GLY A 112 -7.32 2.45 -8.03
N THR A 113 -6.83 1.63 -8.95
CA THR A 113 -6.19 0.35 -8.63
C THR A 113 -4.81 0.57 -8.02
N LEU A 114 -4.57 0.00 -6.84
CA LEU A 114 -3.23 -0.09 -6.27
C LEU A 114 -2.57 -1.39 -6.73
N GLU A 115 -1.49 -1.24 -7.49
CA GLU A 115 -0.71 -2.35 -8.04
C GLU A 115 0.58 -2.54 -7.25
N ILE A 116 0.87 -3.76 -6.82
CA ILE A 116 2.09 -4.11 -6.08
C ILE A 116 2.93 -5.09 -6.89
N ARG A 117 4.20 -4.76 -7.10
CA ARG A 117 5.17 -5.57 -7.85
C ARG A 117 6.41 -5.87 -7.01
N LYS A 118 6.90 -7.10 -7.04
CA LYS A 118 8.16 -7.51 -6.39
C LYS A 118 9.38 -7.03 -7.18
N PHE A 119 10.46 -6.69 -6.46
CA PHE A 119 11.78 -6.57 -7.07
C PHE A 119 12.26 -7.93 -7.54
N ALA A 120 12.44 -8.10 -8.85
CA ALA A 120 13.50 -8.96 -9.38
C ALA A 120 14.64 -8.04 -9.77
N LYS A 121 15.86 -8.28 -9.26
CA LYS A 121 17.05 -7.56 -9.72
C LYS A 121 17.10 -7.64 -11.25
N GLU A 122 16.99 -6.48 -11.88
CA GLU A 122 17.37 -6.19 -13.28
C GLU A 122 16.52 -6.73 -14.43
N GLN A 123 15.31 -7.22 -14.21
CA GLN A 123 14.32 -7.39 -15.29
C GLN A 123 12.90 -7.31 -14.71
N GLU A 124 12.00 -6.61 -15.40
CA GLU A 124 10.56 -6.70 -15.13
C GLU A 124 10.10 -8.14 -15.36
N ILE A 125 10.23 -8.99 -14.34
CA ILE A 125 9.67 -10.33 -14.38
C ILE A 125 8.17 -10.18 -14.16
N VAL A 126 7.44 -10.25 -15.28
CA VAL A 126 6.01 -10.58 -15.33
C VAL A 126 5.81 -11.86 -14.51
N GLY A 127 5.07 -11.79 -13.41
CA GLY A 127 4.76 -13.00 -12.64
C GLY A 127 4.16 -12.88 -11.24
N THR A 128 4.20 -11.73 -10.54
CA THR A 128 3.52 -11.60 -9.22
C THR A 128 2.97 -10.19 -8.98
N VAL A 129 2.22 -9.69 -9.95
CA VAL A 129 1.47 -8.44 -9.81
C VAL A 129 0.27 -8.68 -8.92
N GLN A 130 0.17 -7.96 -7.80
CA GLN A 130 -1.02 -7.97 -6.95
C GLN A 130 -1.85 -6.72 -7.25
N LYS A 131 -3.17 -6.87 -7.36
CA LYS A 131 -4.08 -5.74 -7.59
C LYS A 131 -5.01 -5.57 -6.41
N TRP A 132 -5.19 -4.32 -6.02
CA TRP A 132 -5.95 -3.94 -4.85
C TRP A 132 -6.89 -2.79 -5.17
N ARG A 133 -8.15 -2.91 -4.78
CA ARG A 133 -9.17 -1.86 -4.94
C ARG A 133 -9.45 -1.24 -3.58
N ARG A 134 -9.65 0.08 -3.57
CA ARG A 134 -10.03 0.80 -2.36
C ARG A 134 -11.46 0.42 -1.97
N ILE A 135 -11.69 0.18 -0.68
CA ILE A 135 -13.01 -0.07 -0.11
C ILE A 135 -13.32 0.99 0.95
N GLN A 136 -14.61 1.32 1.11
CA GLN A 136 -15.11 2.29 2.09
C GLN A 136 -15.28 1.66 3.47
#